data_AF-A0A6G1BQ38-F1
#
_entry.id   AF-A0A6G1BQ38-F1
#
_cell.length_a   1.000
_cell.length_b   1.000
_cell.length_c   1.000
_cell.angle_alpha   90.00
_cell.angle_beta   90.00
_cell.angle_gamma   90.00
#
_symmetry.space_group_name_H-M   'P 1'
#
loop_
_entity.id
_entity.type
_entity.pdbx_description
1 polymer ?
#
loop_
_entity_poly.entity_id
_entity_poly.type
_entity_poly.pdbx_seq_one_letter_code
_entity_poly.pdbx_strand_id
1 'polypeptide(L)'
;MASSWLNASKDPIKGNDKKGDTFWKEVTDEFNKKGNGKRTREMNQLKIHWSRLKASISDFNGFWTKVGQVYTSGYSDDMLEEEAHKMYANKFGKRFLLVHWWKILKDEPKWCAQFETENNKSEIVDVPDEESRPIGREAAKAERSGKRKKDNILEGIVILGDNIAKIVKVQQDRKVDREKVTEA
;
A
#
# COMPACT_ATOMS: atom_id res chain seq x y z
N MET A 1 1.60 22.18 -6.36
CA MET A 1 1.59 20.87 -5.69
C MET A 1 2.61 19.92 -6.31
N ALA A 2 2.60 19.66 -7.64
CA ALA A 2 3.68 18.89 -8.29
C ALA A 2 5.07 19.40 -7.91
N SER A 3 5.31 20.72 -7.98
CA SER A 3 6.59 21.30 -7.58
C SER A 3 6.92 21.11 -6.09
N SER A 4 5.91 21.09 -5.20
CA SER A 4 6.13 20.84 -3.76
C SER A 4 6.41 19.36 -3.49
N TRP A 5 5.74 18.46 -4.21
CA TRP A 5 6.03 17.04 -4.17
C TRP A 5 7.45 16.75 -4.67
N LEU A 6 7.86 17.41 -5.75
CA LEU A 6 9.19 17.29 -6.33
C LEU A 6 10.29 17.75 -5.37
N ASN A 7 10.09 18.91 -4.74
CA ASN A 7 11.05 19.47 -3.79
C ASN A 7 11.19 18.59 -2.55
N ALA A 8 10.10 18.06 -2.00
CA ALA A 8 10.17 17.07 -0.91
C ALA A 8 10.81 15.74 -1.36
N SER A 9 10.64 15.36 -2.64
CA SER A 9 11.21 14.15 -3.22
C SER A 9 12.72 14.23 -3.44
N LYS A 10 13.23 15.42 -3.73
CA LYS A 10 14.65 15.68 -4.04
C LYS A 10 15.44 16.27 -2.88
N ASP A 11 14.85 16.35 -1.69
CA ASP A 11 15.49 16.96 -0.52
C ASP A 11 16.80 16.24 -0.14
N PRO A 12 17.97 16.86 -0.38
CA PRO A 12 19.26 16.22 -0.17
C PRO A 12 19.62 16.10 1.32
N ILE A 13 18.97 16.89 2.20
CA ILE A 13 19.33 16.99 3.61
C ILE A 13 18.83 15.79 4.41
N LYS A 14 17.64 15.30 4.08
CA LYS A 14 16.98 14.23 4.84
C LYS A 14 16.94 12.88 4.12
N GLY A 15 17.46 12.80 2.90
CA GLY A 15 17.49 11.57 2.10
C GLY A 15 16.11 11.07 1.67
N ASN A 16 16.09 9.97 0.90
CA ASN A 16 14.88 9.42 0.29
C ASN A 16 14.12 8.43 1.21
N ASP A 17 14.75 7.96 2.30
CA ASP A 17 14.22 6.97 3.26
C ASP A 17 13.31 7.61 4.34
N LYS A 18 12.39 8.48 3.93
CA LYS A 18 11.43 9.10 4.84
C LYS A 18 10.22 8.19 5.04
N LYS A 19 9.76 8.06 6.30
CA LYS A 19 8.41 7.50 6.57
C LYS A 19 7.38 8.32 5.80
N GLY A 20 6.40 7.64 5.17
CA GLY A 20 5.44 8.28 4.26
C GLY A 20 4.73 9.50 4.84
N ASP A 21 4.40 9.50 6.13
CA ASP A 21 3.76 10.65 6.78
C ASP A 21 4.71 11.85 6.93
N THR A 22 5.99 11.62 7.19
CA THR A 22 7.00 12.69 7.25
C THR A 22 7.17 13.35 5.88
N PHE A 23 7.20 12.54 4.82
CA PHE A 23 7.23 13.04 3.44
C PHE A 23 6.01 13.92 3.14
N TRP A 24 4.81 13.44 3.45
CA TRP A 24 3.58 14.21 3.19
C TRP A 24 3.47 15.47 4.05
N LYS A 25 4.03 15.47 5.26
CA LYS A 25 4.13 16.67 6.10
C LYS A 25 4.97 17.75 5.41
N GLU A 26 6.14 17.41 4.88
CA GLU A 26 7.00 18.37 4.18
C GLU A 26 6.36 18.92 2.90
N VAL A 27 5.71 18.06 2.12
CA VAL A 27 4.93 18.48 0.95
C VAL A 27 3.85 19.48 1.35
N THR A 28 3.19 19.24 2.48
CA THR A 28 2.12 20.10 3.01
C THR A 28 2.68 21.44 3.47
N ASP A 29 3.76 21.44 4.23
CA ASP A 29 4.44 22.64 4.72
C ASP A 29 4.90 23.51 3.55
N GLU A 30 5.53 22.92 2.54
CA GLU A 30 6.01 23.64 1.38
C GLU A 30 4.87 24.15 0.48
N PHE A 31 3.83 23.35 0.29
CA PHE A 31 2.64 23.76 -0.45
C PHE A 31 1.96 24.97 0.21
N ASN A 32 1.80 24.92 1.54
CA ASN A 32 1.18 26.00 2.30
C ASN A 32 2.07 27.25 2.35
N LYS A 33 3.41 27.09 2.41
CA LYS A 33 4.37 28.19 2.31
C LYS A 33 4.23 28.96 1.00
N LYS A 34 4.09 28.25 -0.13
CA LYS A 34 3.85 28.88 -1.46
C LYS A 34 2.50 29.60 -1.57
N GLY A 35 1.54 29.25 -0.71
CA GLY A 35 0.21 29.87 -0.66
C GLY A 35 0.15 31.21 0.09
N ASN A 36 1.28 31.71 0.62
CA ASN A 36 1.38 32.96 1.38
C ASN A 36 0.31 33.12 2.47
N GLY A 37 -0.09 32.03 3.14
CA GLY A 37 -1.07 32.05 4.23
C GLY A 37 -2.52 32.32 3.84
N LYS A 38 -2.83 32.60 2.56
CA LYS A 38 -4.21 32.88 2.11
C LYS A 38 -5.10 31.64 2.13
N ARG A 39 -4.51 30.46 1.98
CA ARG A 39 -5.23 29.18 2.02
C ARG A 39 -4.29 28.06 2.43
N THR A 40 -4.51 27.50 3.61
CA THR A 40 -3.83 26.28 4.05
C THR A 40 -4.61 25.05 3.61
N ARG A 41 -3.89 23.97 3.34
CA ARG A 41 -4.45 22.65 3.04
C ARG A 41 -3.95 21.66 4.08
N GLU A 42 -4.87 20.78 4.48
CA GLU A 42 -4.55 19.65 5.33
C GLU A 42 -3.80 18.57 4.55
N MET A 43 -2.93 17.85 5.25
CA MET A 43 -2.12 16.77 4.67
C MET A 43 -3.00 15.73 3.95
N ASN A 44 -4.11 15.32 4.54
CA ASN A 44 -5.03 14.35 3.93
C ASN A 44 -5.71 14.89 2.66
N GLN A 45 -6.03 16.19 2.61
CA GLN A 45 -6.59 16.80 1.41
C GLN A 45 -5.58 16.75 0.26
N LEU A 46 -4.31 17.03 0.56
CA LEU A 46 -3.23 16.92 -0.42
C LEU A 46 -3.01 15.46 -0.85
N LYS A 47 -3.00 14.49 0.07
CA LYS A 47 -2.88 13.06 -0.30
C LYS A 47 -3.98 12.60 -1.25
N ILE A 48 -5.24 12.94 -0.96
CA ILE A 48 -6.40 12.59 -1.80
C ILE A 48 -6.35 13.31 -3.16
N HIS A 49 -5.95 14.59 -3.16
CA HIS A 49 -5.81 15.33 -4.41
C HIS A 49 -4.69 14.74 -5.27
N TRP A 50 -3.56 14.38 -4.65
CA TRP A 50 -2.43 13.78 -5.34
C TRP A 50 -2.78 12.47 -5.99
N SER A 51 -3.48 11.56 -5.29
CA SER A 51 -3.83 10.26 -5.85
C SER A 51 -4.69 10.39 -7.11
N ARG A 52 -5.65 11.32 -7.12
CA ARG A 52 -6.50 11.61 -8.29
C ARG A 52 -5.68 12.17 -9.46
N LEU A 53 -4.78 13.12 -9.19
CA LEU A 53 -3.93 13.70 -10.23
C LEU A 53 -2.93 12.67 -10.74
N LYS A 54 -2.35 11.85 -9.86
CA LYS A 54 -1.41 10.78 -10.20
C LYS A 54 -2.04 9.83 -11.21
N ALA A 55 -3.26 9.35 -10.95
CA ALA A 55 -3.98 8.47 -11.87
C ALA A 55 -4.14 9.10 -13.26
N SER A 56 -4.63 10.34 -13.33
CA SER A 56 -4.84 11.02 -14.62
C SER A 56 -3.53 11.31 -15.37
N ILE A 57 -2.45 11.67 -14.66
CA ILE A 57 -1.12 11.88 -15.27
C ILE A 57 -0.54 10.55 -15.75
N SER A 58 -0.75 9.46 -15.01
CA SER A 58 -0.32 8.11 -15.40
C SER A 58 -1.03 7.63 -16.66
N ASP A 59 -2.35 7.83 -16.75
CA ASP A 59 -3.14 7.51 -17.95
C ASP A 59 -2.58 8.25 -19.18
N PHE A 60 -2.29 9.55 -19.05
CA PHE A 60 -1.68 10.33 -20.13
C PHE A 60 -0.28 9.83 -20.49
N ASN A 61 0.54 9.52 -19.49
CA ASN A 61 1.88 8.96 -19.71
C ASN A 61 1.84 7.65 -20.48
N GLY A 62 0.85 6.79 -20.22
CA GLY A 62 0.64 5.55 -20.98
C GLY A 62 0.35 5.80 -22.46
N PHE A 63 -0.41 6.85 -22.80
CA PHE A 63 -0.61 7.25 -24.20
C PHE A 63 0.65 7.83 -24.82
N TRP A 64 1.37 8.68 -24.09
CA TRP A 64 2.65 9.21 -24.53
C TRP A 64 3.64 8.10 -24.88
N THR A 65 3.80 7.09 -24.01
CA THR A 65 4.67 5.95 -24.28
C THR A 65 4.25 5.17 -25.52
N LYS A 66 2.94 4.94 -25.72
CA LYS A 66 2.42 4.27 -26.93
C LYS A 66 2.70 5.07 -28.19
N VAL A 67 2.47 6.38 -28.16
CA VAL A 67 2.77 7.29 -29.29
C VAL A 67 4.27 7.28 -29.59
N GLY A 68 5.12 7.37 -28.56
CA GLY A 68 6.57 7.28 -28.73
C GLY A 68 7.06 5.95 -29.30
N GLN A 69 6.37 4.83 -29.02
CA GLN A 69 6.67 3.52 -29.59
C GLN A 69 6.28 3.42 -31.08
N VAL A 70 5.18 4.04 -31.48
CA VAL A 70 4.66 4.00 -32.86
C VAL A 70 5.39 4.99 -33.77
N TYR A 71 5.73 6.17 -33.27
CA TYR A 71 6.24 7.30 -34.05
C TYR A 71 7.69 7.68 -33.69
N THR A 72 8.62 6.71 -33.77
CA THR A 72 10.01 6.87 -33.30
C THR A 72 10.92 7.72 -34.20
N SER A 73 10.66 7.83 -35.51
CA SER A 73 11.54 8.55 -36.45
C SER A 73 10.86 9.76 -37.08
N GLY A 74 11.47 10.94 -36.94
CA GLY A 74 11.07 12.17 -37.64
C GLY A 74 9.95 13.00 -36.99
N TYR A 75 9.41 12.56 -35.84
CA TYR A 75 8.41 13.31 -35.09
C TYR A 75 9.07 14.19 -34.01
N SER A 76 8.62 15.44 -33.90
CA SER A 76 8.98 16.34 -32.79
C SER A 76 8.24 15.98 -31.50
N ASP A 77 8.80 16.31 -30.33
CA ASP A 77 8.17 16.12 -29.02
C ASP A 77 6.76 16.76 -28.98
N ASP A 78 6.60 17.93 -29.60
CA ASP A 78 5.30 18.63 -29.69
C ASP A 78 4.27 17.85 -30.52
N MET A 79 4.72 17.17 -31.58
CA MET A 79 3.84 16.34 -32.43
C MET A 79 3.42 15.07 -31.70
N LEU A 80 4.34 14.44 -30.97
CA LEU A 80 4.03 13.30 -30.10
C LEU A 80 3.04 13.72 -28.99
N GLU A 81 3.18 14.93 -28.46
CA GLU A 81 2.28 15.45 -27.42
C GLU A 81 0.88 15.65 -27.96
N GLU A 82 0.77 16.23 -29.16
CA GLU A 82 -0.49 16.41 -29.83
C GLU A 82 -1.19 15.07 -30.11
N GLU A 83 -0.45 14.07 -30.56
CA GLU A 83 -1.01 12.74 -30.83
C GLU A 83 -1.44 12.03 -29.53
N ALA A 84 -0.65 12.14 -28.46
CA ALA A 84 -1.03 11.63 -27.14
C ALA A 84 -2.30 12.32 -26.61
N HIS A 85 -2.46 13.62 -26.88
CA HIS A 85 -3.68 14.35 -26.58
C HIS A 85 -4.89 13.84 -27.36
N LYS A 86 -4.74 13.53 -28.65
CA LYS A 86 -5.82 12.96 -29.47
C LYS A 86 -6.24 11.60 -28.92
N MET A 87 -5.28 10.71 -28.62
CA MET A 87 -5.58 9.40 -28.03
C MET A 87 -6.29 9.52 -26.68
N TYR A 88 -5.83 10.43 -25.81
CA TYR A 88 -6.47 10.68 -24.51
C TYR A 88 -7.90 11.23 -24.68
N ALA A 89 -8.09 12.21 -25.57
CA ALA A 89 -9.40 12.80 -25.84
C ALA A 89 -10.38 11.80 -26.44
N ASN A 90 -9.90 10.90 -27.31
CA ASN A 90 -10.71 9.81 -27.86
C ASN A 90 -11.23 8.87 -26.76
N LYS A 91 -10.38 8.52 -25.77
CA LYS A 91 -10.78 7.63 -24.66
C LYS A 91 -11.67 8.31 -23.62
N PHE A 92 -11.36 9.55 -23.23
CA PHE A 92 -11.99 10.22 -22.08
C PHE A 92 -13.00 11.31 -22.48
N GLY A 93 -13.18 11.56 -23.78
CA GLY A 93 -14.07 12.61 -24.30
C GLY A 93 -13.60 14.04 -24.01
N LYS A 94 -12.38 14.24 -23.52
CA LYS A 94 -11.84 15.55 -23.14
C LYS A 94 -10.33 15.62 -23.27
N ARG A 95 -9.81 16.81 -23.55
CA ARG A 95 -8.36 17.05 -23.58
C ARG A 95 -7.77 16.92 -22.18
N PHE A 96 -6.58 16.34 -22.09
CA PHE A 96 -5.80 16.33 -20.86
C PHE A 96 -5.36 17.75 -20.47
N LEU A 97 -5.58 18.16 -19.23
CA LEU A 97 -5.35 19.53 -18.77
C LEU A 97 -4.08 19.70 -17.92
N LEU A 98 -3.45 18.61 -17.50
CA LEU A 98 -2.34 18.62 -16.54
C LEU A 98 -0.97 18.41 -17.21
N VAL A 99 -0.84 18.83 -18.47
CA VAL A 99 0.39 18.68 -19.29
C VAL A 99 1.61 19.23 -18.57
N HIS A 100 1.51 20.44 -18.01
CA HIS A 100 2.61 21.06 -17.29
C HIS A 100 3.11 20.20 -16.12
N TRP A 101 2.20 19.52 -15.42
CA TRP A 101 2.56 18.65 -14.30
C TRP A 101 3.18 17.36 -14.80
N TRP A 102 2.64 16.79 -15.88
CA TRP A 102 3.24 15.63 -16.54
C TRP A 102 4.67 15.92 -17.01
N LYS A 103 4.92 17.06 -17.68
CA LYS A 103 6.27 17.45 -18.13
C LYS A 103 7.28 17.56 -16.98
N ILE A 104 6.84 18.02 -15.81
CA ILE A 104 7.70 18.11 -14.62
C ILE A 104 8.01 16.72 -14.03
N LEU A 105 7.11 15.76 -14.17
CA LEU A 105 7.18 14.47 -13.49
C LEU A 105 7.70 13.33 -14.36
N LYS A 106 7.53 13.39 -15.69
CA LYS A 106 7.77 12.26 -16.61
C LYS A 106 9.19 11.70 -16.56
N ASP A 107 10.18 12.56 -16.29
CA ASP A 107 11.60 12.19 -16.27
C ASP A 107 12.13 11.94 -14.84
N GLU A 108 11.26 12.00 -13.83
CA GLU A 108 11.68 11.90 -12.43
C GLU A 108 11.85 10.44 -11.99
N PRO A 109 13.03 10.00 -11.54
CA PRO A 109 13.27 8.58 -11.22
C PRO A 109 12.32 8.02 -10.17
N LYS A 110 12.02 8.80 -9.13
CA LYS A 110 11.06 8.40 -8.08
C LYS A 110 9.63 8.31 -8.61
N TRP A 111 9.28 9.11 -9.61
CA TRP A 111 7.98 9.04 -10.27
C TRP A 111 7.90 7.78 -11.13
N CYS A 112 8.89 7.51 -11.99
CA CYS A 112 8.94 6.31 -12.84
C CYS A 112 8.88 5.02 -12.02
N ALA A 113 9.65 4.92 -10.92
CA ALA A 113 9.65 3.77 -10.03
C ALA A 113 8.27 3.48 -9.38
N GLN A 114 7.43 4.50 -9.21
CA GLN A 114 6.06 4.32 -8.71
C GLN A 114 5.14 3.61 -9.71
N PHE A 115 5.47 3.56 -10.99
CA PHE A 115 4.67 2.90 -12.02
C PHE A 115 5.19 1.52 -12.40
N GLU A 116 6.50 1.28 -12.31
CA GLU A 116 7.07 -0.06 -12.51
C GLU A 116 6.56 -1.06 -11.45
N THR A 117 6.37 -0.60 -10.22
CA THR A 117 5.82 -1.39 -9.12
C THR A 117 4.30 -1.62 -9.22
N GLU A 118 3.57 -0.71 -9.89
CA GLU A 118 2.12 -0.81 -10.10
C GLU A 118 1.78 -1.67 -11.33
N ASN A 119 2.54 -1.56 -12.44
CA ASN A 119 2.35 -2.39 -13.64
C ASN A 119 2.71 -3.86 -13.43
N ASN A 120 3.71 -4.17 -12.58
CA ASN A 120 4.00 -5.55 -12.15
C ASN A 120 2.86 -6.19 -11.32
N LYS A 121 1.88 -5.39 -10.88
CA LYS A 121 0.70 -5.89 -10.17
C LYS A 121 -0.47 -6.20 -11.11
N SER A 122 -0.44 -5.67 -12.34
CA SER A 122 -1.47 -5.88 -13.37
C SER A 122 -1.13 -7.00 -14.37
N GLU A 123 0.11 -7.47 -14.44
CA GLU A 123 0.48 -8.67 -15.22
C GLU A 123 0.34 -9.93 -14.36
N ILE A 124 -0.89 -10.29 -13.99
CA ILE A 124 -1.21 -11.66 -13.59
C ILE A 124 -1.59 -12.38 -14.88
N VAL A 125 -0.59 -12.86 -15.59
CA VAL A 125 -0.77 -13.89 -16.61
C VAL A 125 -1.22 -15.14 -15.88
N ASP A 126 -2.40 -15.64 -16.25
CA ASP A 126 -3.01 -16.86 -15.72
C ASP A 126 -2.14 -18.05 -16.14
N VAL A 127 -1.21 -18.44 -15.26
CA VAL A 127 -0.36 -19.63 -15.42
C VAL A 127 -0.89 -20.68 -14.45
N PRO A 128 -1.21 -21.90 -14.93
CA PRO A 128 -1.80 -22.95 -14.11
C PRO A 128 -0.95 -23.33 -12.90
N ASP A 129 -1.69 -23.56 -11.82
CA ASP A 129 -1.32 -23.98 -10.47
C ASP A 129 -0.45 -25.25 -10.45
N GLU A 130 0.83 -25.10 -10.08
CA GLU A 130 1.60 -26.04 -9.25
C GLU A 130 3.06 -25.56 -9.17
N GLU A 131 3.33 -24.61 -8.27
CA GLU A 131 4.60 -24.49 -7.53
C GLU A 131 4.49 -23.26 -6.62
N SER A 132 4.10 -23.50 -5.36
CA SER A 132 3.93 -22.45 -4.37
C SER A 132 5.25 -21.72 -4.11
N ARG A 133 5.33 -20.45 -4.55
CA ARG A 133 6.42 -19.54 -4.18
C ARG A 133 6.48 -19.39 -2.65
N PRO A 134 7.69 -19.27 -2.06
CA PRO A 134 7.87 -19.29 -0.61
C PRO A 134 7.13 -18.16 0.10
N ILE A 135 6.64 -18.48 1.31
CA ILE A 135 5.85 -17.57 2.13
C ILE A 135 6.64 -16.29 2.45
N GLY A 136 6.12 -15.14 2.02
CA GLY A 136 6.78 -13.84 2.21
C GLY A 136 7.01 -13.52 3.68
N ARG A 137 8.06 -12.73 3.98
CA ARG A 137 8.52 -12.40 5.34
C ARG A 137 7.43 -11.94 6.32
N GLU A 138 6.42 -11.21 5.83
CA GLU A 138 5.28 -10.75 6.63
C GLU A 138 4.28 -11.89 6.95
N ALA A 139 4.00 -12.76 5.97
CA ALA A 139 3.15 -13.93 6.17
C ALA A 139 3.83 -14.97 7.08
N ALA A 140 5.14 -15.16 6.96
CA ALA A 140 5.94 -16.01 7.86
C ALA A 140 5.88 -15.52 9.31
N LYS A 141 5.92 -14.20 9.53
CA LYS A 141 5.83 -13.60 10.87
C LYS A 141 4.42 -13.68 11.43
N ALA A 142 3.40 -13.46 10.61
CA ALA A 142 2.00 -13.60 10.99
C ALA A 142 1.68 -15.05 11.41
N GLU A 143 2.12 -16.04 10.63
CA GLU A 143 1.93 -17.46 10.94
C GLU A 143 2.64 -17.87 12.24
N ARG A 144 3.90 -17.44 12.43
CA ARG A 144 4.64 -17.72 13.67
C ARG A 144 3.96 -17.11 14.89
N SER A 145 3.41 -15.90 14.77
CA SER A 145 2.66 -15.26 15.86
C SER A 145 1.31 -15.94 16.13
N GLY A 146 0.64 -16.43 15.07
CA GLY A 146 -0.62 -17.15 15.14
C GLY A 146 -0.48 -18.54 15.78
N LYS A 147 0.56 -19.30 15.41
CA LYS A 147 0.91 -20.59 16.04
C LYS A 147 1.15 -20.42 17.53
N ARG A 148 2.01 -19.47 17.92
CA ARG A 148 2.30 -19.20 19.34
C ARG A 148 1.04 -18.83 20.16
N LYS A 149 0.08 -18.11 19.57
CA LYS A 149 -1.21 -17.83 20.23
C LYS A 149 -2.06 -19.09 20.38
N LYS A 150 -2.12 -19.95 19.36
CA LYS A 150 -2.87 -21.21 19.41
C LYS A 150 -2.27 -22.17 20.44
N ASP A 151 -0.95 -22.30 20.48
CA ASP A 151 -0.25 -23.18 21.43
C ASP A 151 -0.51 -22.74 22.88
N ASN A 152 -0.40 -21.43 23.16
CA ASN A 152 -0.72 -20.88 24.49
C ASN A 152 -2.18 -21.11 24.90
N ILE A 153 -3.13 -21.02 23.95
CA ILE A 153 -4.55 -21.29 24.22
C ILE A 153 -4.76 -22.78 24.53
N LEU A 154 -4.12 -23.66 23.75
CA LEU A 154 -4.24 -25.11 23.93
C LEU A 154 -3.64 -25.56 25.26
N GLU A 155 -2.46 -25.05 25.62
CA GLU A 155 -1.83 -25.30 26.92
C GLU A 155 -2.71 -24.84 28.08
N GLY A 156 -3.34 -23.67 27.97
CA GLY A 156 -4.31 -23.18 28.94
C GLY A 156 -5.53 -24.10 29.10
N ILE A 157 -6.06 -24.66 28.01
CA ILE A 157 -7.19 -25.60 28.03
C ILE A 157 -6.80 -26.91 28.73
N VAL A 158 -5.62 -27.45 28.46
CA VAL A 158 -5.13 -28.69 29.08
C VAL A 158 -4.98 -28.51 30.60
N ILE A 159 -4.35 -27.42 31.04
CA ILE A 159 -4.19 -27.12 32.47
C ILE A 159 -5.56 -27.00 33.16
N LEU A 160 -6.54 -26.37 32.50
CA LEU A 160 -7.88 -26.23 33.06
C LEU A 160 -8.60 -27.58 33.18
N GLY A 161 -8.45 -28.46 32.18
CA GLY A 161 -8.97 -29.83 32.20
C GLY A 161 -8.41 -30.67 33.35
N ASP A 162 -7.08 -30.62 33.56
CA ASP A 162 -6.41 -31.33 34.66
C ASP A 162 -6.89 -30.85 36.04
N ASN A 163 -7.11 -29.54 36.18
CA ASN A 163 -7.63 -28.97 37.42
C ASN A 163 -9.09 -29.38 37.69
N ILE A 164 -9.93 -29.44 36.65
CA ILE A 164 -11.31 -29.94 36.76
C ILE A 164 -11.30 -31.41 37.18
N ALA A 165 -10.48 -32.25 36.55
CA ALA A 165 -10.39 -33.68 36.88
C ALA A 165 -9.99 -33.91 38.35
N LYS A 166 -9.05 -33.11 38.88
CA LYS A 166 -8.68 -33.15 40.31
C LYS A 166 -9.86 -32.79 41.22
N ILE A 167 -10.63 -31.76 40.88
CA ILE A 167 -11.80 -31.34 41.68
C ILE A 167 -12.87 -32.43 41.68
N VAL A 168 -13.17 -33.02 40.52
CA VAL A 168 -14.14 -34.10 40.39
C VAL A 168 -13.71 -35.30 41.23
N LYS A 169 -12.43 -35.68 41.18
CA LYS A 169 -11.90 -36.78 42.00
C LYS A 169 -12.08 -36.52 43.49
N VAL A 170 -11.76 -35.32 43.97
CA VAL A 170 -11.96 -34.93 45.37
C VAL A 170 -13.44 -34.97 45.77
N GLN A 171 -14.37 -34.60 44.89
CA GLN A 171 -15.81 -34.70 45.18
C GLN A 171 -16.28 -36.16 45.22
N GLN A 172 -15.78 -37.01 44.34
CA GLN A 172 -16.10 -38.44 44.32
C GLN A 172 -15.57 -39.14 45.58
N ASP A 173 -14.32 -38.86 45.97
CA ASP A 173 -13.71 -39.41 47.19
C ASP A 173 -14.51 -38.98 48.43
N ARG A 174 -14.89 -37.70 48.54
CA ARG A 174 -15.75 -37.18 49.63
C ARG A 174 -17.15 -37.79 49.63
N LYS A 175 -17.67 -38.21 48.48
CA LYS A 175 -18.97 -38.88 48.37
C LYS A 175 -18.87 -40.32 48.87
N VAL A 176 -17.82 -41.05 48.46
CA VAL A 176 -17.53 -42.41 48.93
C VAL A 176 -17.31 -42.44 50.44
N ASP A 177 -16.57 -41.47 50.99
CA ASP A 177 -16.36 -41.38 52.44
C ASP A 177 -17.66 -41.13 53.21
N ARG A 178 -18.60 -40.36 52.64
CA ARG A 178 -19.93 -40.15 53.25
C ARG A 178 -20.78 -41.41 53.24
N GLU A 179 -20.75 -42.18 52.15
CA GLU A 179 -21.51 -43.43 52.01
C GLU A 179 -20.99 -44.52 52.98
N LYS A 180 -19.66 -44.60 53.18
CA LYS A 180 -19.06 -45.51 54.16
C LYS A 180 -19.41 -45.17 55.62
N VAL A 181 -19.61 -43.89 55.94
CA VAL A 181 -19.99 -43.45 57.30
C VAL A 181 -21.47 -43.74 57.58
N THR A 182 -22.32 -43.87 56.55
CA THR A 182 -23.75 -44.19 56.72
C THR A 182 -24.07 -45.69 56.79
N GLU A 183 -23.11 -46.56 56.45
CA GLU A 183 -23.25 -48.03 56.47
C GLU A 183 -22.63 -48.69 57.72
N ALA A 184 -22.08 -47.92 58.65
CA ALA A 184 -21.54 -48.37 59.94
C ALA A 184 -22.47 -48.02 61.10
#